data_AF-M1WZM2-F1
#
_entry.id   AF-M1WZM2-F1
#
_cell.length_a   1.000
_cell.length_b   1.000
_cell.length_c   1.000
_cell.angle_alpha   90.00
_cell.angle_beta   90.00
_cell.angle_gamma   90.00
#
_symmetry.space_group_name_H-M   'P 1'
#
loop_
_entity.id
_entity.type
_entity.pdbx_description
1 polymer ?
#
loop_
_entity_poly.entity_id
_entity_poly.type
_entity_poly.pdbx_seq_one_letter_code
_entity_poly.pdbx_strand_id
1 'polypeptide(L)'
;MEITGLLKTIVVALDVSELAEQVIQTLQDLGLIDQGRIILCHVFQIPDVGGETPADIPHTGSAEISYLQAEKLLQFFQKQLINTKLELVMGDPSEEIICQYSPS
;
A
#
# COMPACT_ATOMS: atom_id res chain seq x y z
N MET A 1 -5.88 0.86 -33.66
CA MET A 1 -5.62 2.17 -33.02
C MET A 1 -5.35 1.84 -31.57
N GLU A 2 -4.08 1.59 -31.23
CA GLU A 2 -3.69 1.34 -29.85
C GLU A 2 -3.89 2.63 -29.07
N ILE A 3 -4.70 2.57 -28.02
CA ILE A 3 -4.77 3.65 -27.05
C ILE A 3 -3.49 3.51 -26.22
N THR A 4 -2.40 4.12 -26.67
CA THR A 4 -1.20 4.30 -25.85
C THR A 4 -1.45 5.44 -24.86
N GLY A 5 -2.43 5.23 -23.96
CA GLY A 5 -2.66 6.11 -22.84
C GLY A 5 -1.52 5.92 -21.84
N LEU A 6 -0.54 6.83 -21.85
CA LEU A 6 0.54 6.84 -20.88
C LEU A 6 -0.05 6.99 -19.47
N LEU A 7 -0.04 5.91 -18.68
CA LEU A 7 -0.45 5.93 -17.29
C LEU A 7 0.58 6.75 -16.49
N LYS A 8 0.25 8.00 -16.19
CA LYS A 8 1.20 8.90 -15.51
C LYS A 8 1.58 8.40 -14.11
N THR A 9 0.65 7.79 -13.40
CA THR A 9 0.87 7.28 -12.04
C THR A 9 -0.07 6.11 -11.77
N ILE A 10 0.48 5.02 -11.22
CA ILE A 10 -0.25 3.83 -10.79
C ILE A 10 -0.08 3.74 -9.28
N VAL A 11 -1.20 3.66 -8.56
CA VAL A 11 -1.20 3.48 -7.10
C VAL A 11 -1.57 2.04 -6.81
N VAL A 12 -0.79 1.39 -5.97
CA VAL A 12 -0.95 -0.02 -5.62
C VAL A 12 -1.00 -0.11 -4.10
N ALA A 13 -2.21 -0.29 -3.58
CA ALA A 13 -2.40 -0.60 -2.17
C ALA A 13 -2.12 -2.08 -1.94
N LEU A 14 -1.11 -2.38 -1.13
CA LEU A 14 -0.71 -3.73 -0.77
C LEU A 14 -0.98 -3.94 0.71
N ASP A 15 -1.55 -5.08 1.06
CA ASP A 15 -1.58 -5.57 2.43
C ASP A 15 -0.41 -6.53 2.69
N VAL A 16 -0.20 -6.96 3.94
CA VAL A 16 0.90 -7.88 4.29
C VAL A 16 0.56 -9.34 3.92
N SER A 17 -0.33 -9.55 2.95
CA SER A 17 -0.82 -10.86 2.55
C SER A 17 -0.01 -11.44 1.39
N GLU A 18 -0.17 -12.75 1.16
CA GLU A 18 0.42 -13.45 0.01
C GLU A 18 -0.12 -12.95 -1.34
N LEU A 19 -1.29 -12.27 -1.37
CA LEU A 19 -1.80 -11.67 -2.59
C LEU A 19 -0.92 -10.52 -3.09
N ALA A 20 -0.14 -9.88 -2.21
CA ALA A 20 0.73 -8.77 -2.60
C ALA A 20 1.74 -9.18 -3.69
N GLU A 21 2.28 -10.40 -3.61
CA GLU A 21 3.18 -10.94 -4.63
C GLU A 21 2.47 -11.13 -5.98
N GLN A 22 1.24 -11.65 -5.95
CA GLN A 22 0.44 -11.86 -7.16
C GLN A 22 0.07 -10.54 -7.84
N VAL A 23 -0.22 -9.49 -7.05
CA VAL A 23 -0.50 -8.15 -7.57
C VAL A 23 0.75 -7.60 -8.28
N ILE A 24 1.92 -7.70 -7.65
CA ILE A 24 3.19 -7.24 -8.25
C ILE A 24 3.52 -8.02 -9.53
N GLN A 25 3.36 -9.35 -9.53
CA GLN A 25 3.58 -10.17 -10.73
C GLN A 25 2.63 -9.75 -11.87
N THR A 26 1.37 -9.49 -11.55
CA THR A 26 0.38 -9.03 -12.54
C THR A 26 0.78 -7.67 -13.14
N LEU A 27 1.32 -6.75 -12.34
CA LEU A 27 1.83 -5.46 -12.85
C LEU A 27 3.02 -5.63 -13.79
N GLN A 28 3.88 -6.62 -13.54
CA GLN A 28 4.98 -7.00 -14.44
C GLN A 28 4.46 -7.56 -15.75
N ASP A 29 3.53 -8.52 -15.67
CA ASP A 29 2.98 -9.21 -16.83
C ASP A 29 2.18 -8.28 -17.75
N LEU A 30 1.52 -7.26 -17.17
CA LEU A 30 0.80 -6.22 -17.91
C LEU A 30 1.72 -5.15 -18.51
N GLY A 31 3.04 -5.19 -18.26
CA GLY A 31 4.00 -4.21 -18.76
C GLY A 31 3.79 -2.80 -18.19
N LEU A 32 3.12 -2.68 -17.04
CA LEU A 32 2.70 -1.40 -16.46
C LEU A 32 3.85 -0.66 -15.74
N ILE A 33 4.90 -1.39 -15.38
CA ILE A 33 6.06 -0.87 -14.65
C ILE A 33 6.86 0.13 -15.49
N ASP A 34 6.93 -0.09 -16.80
CA ASP A 34 7.70 0.75 -17.71
C ASP A 34 6.88 1.96 -18.21
N GLN A 35 5.59 2.03 -17.89
CA GLN A 35 4.67 3.04 -18.46
C GLN A 35 4.50 4.29 -17.60
N GLY A 36 5.05 4.33 -16.38
CA GLY A 36 4.83 5.47 -15.49
C GLY A 36 5.53 5.40 -14.14
N ARG A 37 5.01 6.17 -13.17
CA ARG A 37 5.42 6.12 -11.76
C ARG A 37 4.51 5.16 -11.00
N ILE A 38 5.08 4.24 -10.23
CA ILE A 38 4.31 3.39 -9.32
C ILE A 38 4.41 3.96 -7.90
N ILE A 39 3.30 4.02 -7.18
CA ILE A 39 3.27 4.32 -5.75
C ILE A 39 2.74 3.09 -5.04
N LEU A 40 3.62 2.43 -4.29
CA LEU A 40 3.23 1.32 -3.43
C LEU A 40 2.81 1.91 -2.09
N CYS A 41 1.58 1.63 -1.66
CA CYS A 41 1.09 2.09 -0.39
C CYS A 41 0.56 0.97 0.48
N HIS A 42 0.62 1.18 1.80
CA HIS A 42 -0.03 0.34 2.79
C HIS A 42 -0.84 1.23 3.73
N VAL A 43 -2.12 0.92 3.89
CA VAL A 43 -3.01 1.66 4.80
C VAL A 43 -3.18 0.86 6.08
N PHE A 44 -2.67 1.41 7.18
CA PHE A 44 -2.92 0.87 8.52
C PHE A 44 -4.30 1.31 8.98
N GLN A 45 -5.18 0.35 9.22
CA GLN A 45 -6.44 0.61 9.88
C GLN A 45 -6.16 1.08 11.31
N ILE A 46 -6.68 2.27 11.64
CA ILE A 46 -6.74 2.69 13.03
C ILE A 46 -7.76 1.76 13.69
N PRO A 47 -7.38 0.97 14.71
CA PRO A 47 -8.34 0.12 15.40
C PRO A 47 -9.44 1.02 15.94
N ASP A 48 -10.69 0.67 15.66
CA ASP A 48 -11.85 1.39 16.20
C ASP A 48 -11.73 1.38 17.73
N VAL A 49 -11.37 2.52 18.31
CA VAL A 49 -11.32 2.70 19.76
C VAL A 49 -12.75 2.93 20.27
N GLY A 50 -13.67 2.07 19.84
CA GLY A 50 -15.10 2.07 20.14
C GLY A 50 -15.47 1.20 21.35
N GLY A 51 -14.47 0.66 22.05
CA GLY A 51 -14.65 -0.07 23.29
C GLY A 51 -13.54 0.32 24.27
N GLU A 52 -13.94 0.72 25.47
CA GLU A 52 -13.09 0.91 26.63
C GLU A 52 -12.14 -0.28 26.83
N THR A 53 -10.93 -0.18 26.27
CA THR A 53 -9.87 -1.14 26.53
C THR A 53 -9.47 -0.97 27.99
N PRO A 54 -9.60 -2.01 28.84
CA PRO A 54 -9.14 -1.91 30.21
C PRO A 54 -7.66 -1.51 30.20
N ALA A 55 -7.31 -0.50 31.00
CA ALA A 55 -5.96 0.06 31.10
C ALA A 55 -4.87 -0.97 31.48
N ASP A 56 -5.28 -2.18 31.86
CA ASP A 56 -4.45 -3.31 32.28
C ASP A 56 -4.07 -4.26 31.12
N ILE A 57 -4.56 -4.01 29.89
CA ILE A 57 -4.08 -4.74 28.71
C ILE A 57 -2.73 -4.13 28.33
N PRO A 58 -1.63 -4.90 28.30
CA PRO A 58 -0.36 -4.39 27.81
C PRO A 58 -0.60 -3.87 26.39
N HIS A 59 -0.30 -2.60 26.15
CA HIS A 59 -0.37 -1.99 24.82
C HIS A 59 0.57 -2.81 23.95
N THR A 60 -0.01 -3.78 23.25
CA THR A 60 0.77 -4.87 22.69
C THR A 60 1.51 -4.26 21.50
N GLY A 61 2.83 -4.46 21.41
CA GLY A 61 3.67 -4.02 20.29
C GLY A 61 3.25 -4.57 18.91
N SER A 62 2.04 -5.11 18.78
CA SER A 62 1.38 -5.57 17.56
C SER A 62 1.25 -4.46 16.51
N ALA A 63 1.01 -3.20 16.90
CA ALA A 63 0.97 -2.09 15.95
C ALA A 63 2.36 -1.78 15.36
N GLU A 64 3.39 -1.73 16.20
CA GLU A 64 4.78 -1.50 15.76
C GLU A 64 5.32 -2.68 14.93
N ILE A 65 4.95 -3.92 15.29
CA ILE A 65 5.29 -5.12 14.51
C ILE A 65 4.61 -5.07 13.13
N SER A 66 3.33 -4.66 13.07
CA SER A 66 2.60 -4.54 11.80
C SER A 66 3.19 -3.46 10.90
N TYR A 67 3.60 -2.32 11.47
CA TYR A 67 4.29 -1.27 10.75
C TYR A 67 5.62 -1.74 10.14
N LEU A 68 6.46 -2.38 10.95
CA LEU A 68 7.76 -2.88 10.51
C LEU A 68 7.62 -3.98 9.44
N GLN A 69 6.60 -4.83 9.54
CA GLN A 69 6.31 -5.86 8.55
C GLN A 69 5.86 -5.27 7.21
N ALA A 70 4.92 -4.32 7.24
CA ALA A 70 4.45 -3.63 6.04
C ALA A 70 5.58 -2.83 5.38
N GLU A 71 6.38 -2.09 6.14
CA GLU A 71 7.53 -1.35 5.61
C GLU A 71 8.54 -2.28 4.92
N LYS A 72 8.91 -3.41 5.56
CA LYS A 72 9.83 -4.38 4.96
C LYS A 72 9.29 -4.99 3.67
N LEU A 73 7.99 -5.28 3.62
CA LEU A 73 7.34 -5.82 2.44
C LEU A 73 7.36 -4.80 1.28
N LEU A 74 6.98 -3.56 1.58
CA LEU A 74 7.02 -2.47 0.59
C LEU A 74 8.45 -2.22 0.08
N GLN A 75 9.45 -2.23 0.96
CA GLN A 75 10.86 -2.13 0.58
C GLN A 75 11.34 -3.33 -0.27
N PHE A 76 10.85 -4.53 0.02
CA PHE A 76 11.15 -5.73 -0.77
C PHE A 76 10.64 -5.59 -2.20
N PHE A 77 9.43 -5.09 -2.40
CA PHE A 77 8.88 -4.84 -3.74
C PHE A 77 9.52 -3.64 -4.43
N GLN A 78 9.82 -2.56 -3.71
CA GLN A 78 10.54 -1.41 -4.26
C GLN A 78 11.91 -1.80 -4.84
N LYS A 79 12.61 -2.80 -4.28
CA LYS A 79 13.88 -3.28 -4.84
C LYS A 79 13.73 -4.04 -6.16
N GLN A 80 12.54 -4.57 -6.44
CA GLN A 80 12.24 -5.37 -7.63
C GLN A 80 11.63 -4.54 -8.76
N LEU A 81 11.18 -3.33 -8.45
CA LEU A 81 10.46 -2.45 -9.37
C LEU A 81 11.26 -1.17 -9.62
N ILE A 82 11.22 -0.67 -10.85
CA ILE A 82 11.83 0.62 -11.18
C ILE A 82 10.82 1.76 -10.98
N ASN A 83 11.32 2.95 -10.63
CA ASN A 83 10.52 4.18 -10.56
C ASN A 83 9.35 4.15 -9.54
N THR A 84 9.55 3.47 -8.41
CA THR A 84 8.53 3.34 -7.36
C THR A 84 8.72 4.30 -6.19
N LYS A 85 7.62 4.83 -5.66
CA LYS A 85 7.55 5.56 -4.38
C LYS A 85 6.85 4.70 -3.33
N LEU A 86 7.25 4.79 -2.06
CA LEU A 86 6.56 4.14 -0.94
C LEU A 86 5.75 5.17 -0.16
N GLU A 87 4.53 4.80 0.22
CA GLU A 87 3.67 5.61 1.10
C GLU A 87 3.02 4.72 2.17
N LEU A 88 3.25 5.08 3.44
CA LEU A 88 2.63 4.44 4.58
C LEU A 88 1.56 5.40 5.11
N VAL A 89 0.30 4.98 5.09
CA VAL A 89 -0.85 5.81 5.41
C VAL A 89 -1.59 5.20 6.58
N MET A 90 -2.14 6.02 7.48
CA MET A 90 -3.03 5.57 8.55
C MET A 90 -4.44 6.09 8.29
N GLY A 91 -5.45 5.21 8.31
CA GLY A 91 -6.83 5.60 8.05
C GLY A 91 -7.69 4.45 7.54
N ASP A 92 -8.86 4.77 7.01
CA ASP A 92 -9.68 3.78 6.30
C ASP A 92 -9.06 3.50 4.92
N PRO A 93 -8.80 2.24 4.55
CA PRO A 93 -8.20 1.91 3.26
C PRO A 93 -9.01 2.41 2.08
N SER A 94 -10.34 2.39 2.15
CA SER A 94 -11.19 2.82 1.04
C SER A 94 -11.19 4.33 0.89
N GLU A 95 -11.30 5.07 2.00
CA GLU A 95 -11.27 6.53 1.99
C GLU A 95 -9.90 7.08 1.61
N GLU A 96 -8.82 6.55 2.18
CA GLU A 96 -7.47 7.05 1.94
C GLU A 96 -7.01 6.82 0.50
N ILE A 97 -7.33 5.66 -0.10
CA ILE A 97 -6.97 5.36 -1.50
C ILE A 97 -7.71 6.30 -2.47
N ILE A 98 -8.98 6.62 -2.20
CA ILE A 98 -9.81 7.44 -3.09
C ILE A 98 -9.52 8.94 -2.92
N CYS A 99 -9.30 9.40 -1.68
CA CYS A 99 -9.12 10.82 -1.36
C CYS A 99 -7.71 11.33 -1.70
N GLN A 100 -6.66 10.52 -1.48
CA GLN A 100 -5.26 10.94 -1.73
C GLN A 100 -4.96 11.17 -3.22
N TYR A 101 -5.74 10.54 -4.11
CA TYR A 101 -5.49 10.55 -5.55
C TYR A 101 -6.66 11.12 -6.38
N SER A 102 -7.64 11.74 -5.72
CA SER A 102 -8.67 12.49 -6.43
C SER A 102 -8.10 13.78 -7.03
N PRO A 103 -8.34 14.06 -8.32
CA PRO A 103 -7.91 15.31 -8.93
C PRO A 103 -8.70 16.48 -8.30
N SER A 104 -7.97 17.47 -7.78
CA SER A 104 -8.53 18.75 -7.32
C SER A 104 -9.13 19.56 -8.46
#